data_AF-A0A950VUI2-F1
#
_entry.id   AF-A0A950VUI2-F1
#
_cell.length_a   1.000
_cell.length_b   1.000
_cell.length_c   1.000
_cell.angle_alpha   90.00
_cell.angle_beta   90.00
_cell.angle_gamma   90.00
#
_symmetry.space_group_name_H-M   'P 1'
#
loop_
_entity.id
_entity.type
_entity.pdbx_description
1 polymer ?
#
loop_
_entity_poly.entity_id
_entity_poly.type
_entity_poly.pdbx_seq_one_letter_code
_entity_poly.pdbx_strand_id
1 'polypeptide(L)'
;MSSTARAAGVNFKDPRRALGREDDIRVDAQMLQETLSPGSPISVTYQVENLTGAPIAIADKVADATFDADSQTITVSIGAEIPEGTAMPHLTVISPGQTHAFRIGASAQVTVANAKSPWAHVPRFVQITVNVLRDLKPFANLIAQQMKSASAPPLPNSLFDTWVASVSSVELNVLPVRWSNERQGVTAEMSHSGF
;
A
#
# COMPACT_ATOMS: atom_id res chain seq x y z
N MET A 1 -22.02 -16.37 13.12
CA MET A 1 -22.07 -16.31 11.65
C MET A 1 -21.27 -15.10 11.22
N SER A 2 -20.04 -15.30 10.72
CA SER A 2 -19.11 -14.21 10.42
C SER A 2 -19.35 -13.72 8.99
N SER A 3 -19.70 -12.44 8.81
CA SER A 3 -19.89 -11.86 7.48
C SER A 3 -18.52 -11.58 6.86
N THR A 4 -18.11 -12.40 5.91
CA THR A 4 -16.99 -12.08 5.01
C THR A 4 -17.45 -10.96 4.09
N ALA A 5 -17.18 -9.70 4.49
CA ALA A 5 -17.33 -8.57 3.59
C ALA A 5 -16.37 -8.78 2.43
N ARG A 6 -16.88 -9.18 1.25
CA ARG A 6 -16.12 -9.09 0.00
C ARG A 6 -15.66 -7.64 -0.12
N ALA A 7 -14.35 -7.42 -0.10
CA ALA A 7 -13.79 -6.13 -0.49
C ALA A 7 -14.37 -5.78 -1.87
N ALA A 8 -15.00 -4.60 -1.98
CA ALA A 8 -15.46 -4.08 -3.26
C ALA A 8 -14.24 -4.07 -4.20
N GLY A 9 -14.34 -4.81 -5.31
CA GLY A 9 -13.25 -4.96 -6.26
C GLY A 9 -12.86 -3.62 -6.91
N VAL A 10 -11.66 -3.56 -7.49
CA VAL A 10 -11.21 -2.40 -8.26
C VAL A 10 -12.17 -2.19 -9.43
N ASN A 11 -12.66 -0.96 -9.59
CA ASN A 11 -13.48 -0.62 -10.76
C ASN A 11 -12.59 -0.44 -11.99
N PHE A 12 -12.58 -1.41 -12.89
CA PHE A 12 -11.76 -1.41 -14.11
C PHE A 12 -12.06 -0.26 -15.09
N LYS A 13 -13.15 0.48 -14.89
CA LYS A 13 -13.53 1.65 -15.70
C LYS A 13 -13.20 2.99 -15.04
N ASP A 14 -12.65 2.98 -13.83
CA ASP A 14 -12.31 4.23 -13.14
C ASP A 14 -11.04 4.85 -13.77
N PRO A 15 -11.08 6.13 -14.18
CA PRO A 15 -9.89 6.82 -14.72
C PRO A 15 -8.75 6.94 -13.70
N ARG A 16 -9.01 6.73 -12.40
CA ARG A 16 -8.02 6.74 -11.31
C ARG A 16 -7.44 5.36 -11.03
N ARG A 17 -7.54 4.46 -12.03
CA ARG A 17 -6.94 3.15 -12.00
C ARG A 17 -5.45 3.26 -12.29
N ALA A 18 -4.64 2.73 -11.38
CA ALA A 18 -3.25 2.46 -11.61
C ALA A 18 -3.10 0.97 -11.95
N LEU A 19 -2.33 0.65 -12.98
CA LEU A 19 -2.08 -0.70 -13.47
C LEU A 19 -0.57 -0.89 -13.56
N GLY A 20 -0.11 -2.03 -13.09
CA GLY A 20 1.27 -2.47 -13.17
C GLY A 20 1.31 -3.95 -13.50
N ARG A 21 2.37 -4.36 -14.20
CA ARG A 21 2.65 -5.76 -14.45
C ARG A 21 4.15 -5.98 -14.36
N GLU A 22 4.54 -6.98 -13.60
CA GLU A 22 5.92 -7.46 -13.52
C GLU A 22 5.90 -8.96 -13.73
N ASP A 23 6.49 -9.42 -14.84
CA ASP A 23 6.38 -10.79 -15.33
C ASP A 23 4.91 -11.28 -15.39
N ASP A 24 4.61 -12.33 -14.63
CA ASP A 24 3.30 -12.97 -14.51
C ASP A 24 2.58 -12.54 -13.21
N ILE A 25 2.86 -11.34 -12.71
CA ILE A 25 2.11 -10.72 -11.62
C ILE A 25 1.48 -9.44 -12.16
N ARG A 26 0.15 -9.35 -12.07
CA ARG A 26 -0.61 -8.16 -12.46
C ARG A 26 -1.19 -7.51 -11.23
N VAL A 27 -1.05 -6.19 -11.15
CA VAL A 27 -1.60 -5.37 -10.06
C VAL A 27 -2.49 -4.29 -10.63
N ASP A 28 -3.70 -4.23 -10.11
CA ASP A 28 -4.68 -3.20 -10.39
C ASP A 28 -4.97 -2.44 -9.11
N ALA A 29 -4.86 -1.11 -9.10
CA ALA A 29 -5.10 -0.29 -7.92
C ALA A 29 -5.98 0.92 -8.25
N GLN A 30 -6.62 1.44 -7.21
CA GLN A 30 -7.48 2.61 -7.26
C GLN A 30 -7.28 3.42 -5.99
N MET A 31 -7.06 4.72 -6.17
CA MET A 31 -7.08 5.68 -5.07
C MET A 31 -8.51 6.13 -4.78
N LEU A 32 -8.85 6.26 -3.49
CA LEU A 32 -10.17 6.76 -3.08
C LEU A 32 -10.27 8.28 -3.10
N GLN A 33 -9.14 8.99 -3.05
CA GLN A 33 -9.08 10.46 -2.99
C GLN A 33 -8.37 11.02 -4.23
N GLU A 34 -8.86 12.14 -4.73
CA GLU A 34 -8.21 12.93 -5.79
C GLU A 34 -7.44 14.13 -5.22
N THR A 35 -7.84 14.59 -4.04
CA THR A 35 -7.21 15.69 -3.32
C THR A 35 -6.55 15.15 -2.07
N LEU A 36 -5.26 15.40 -1.95
CA LEU A 36 -4.45 15.06 -0.79
C LEU A 36 -4.23 16.30 0.08
N SER A 37 -4.00 16.09 1.36
CA SER A 37 -3.65 17.16 2.30
C SER A 37 -2.61 16.67 3.31
N PRO A 38 -1.86 17.58 3.95
CA PRO A 38 -0.82 17.20 4.90
C PRO A 38 -1.37 16.29 6.01
N GLY A 39 -0.75 15.11 6.17
CA GLY A 39 -1.10 14.13 7.22
C GLY A 39 -2.36 13.30 6.95
N SER A 40 -3.07 13.54 5.85
CA SER A 40 -4.21 12.69 5.44
C SER A 40 -3.71 11.37 4.86
N PRO A 41 -4.32 10.22 5.24
CA PRO A 41 -3.92 8.93 4.70
C PRO A 41 -4.37 8.78 3.24
N ILE A 42 -3.43 8.38 2.38
CA ILE A 42 -3.66 7.98 0.99
C ILE A 42 -4.26 6.58 1.01
N SER A 43 -5.57 6.48 0.73
CA SER A 43 -6.28 5.20 0.73
C SER A 43 -6.25 4.54 -0.64
N VAL A 44 -5.73 3.32 -0.69
CA VAL A 44 -5.59 2.50 -1.91
C VAL A 44 -6.39 1.22 -1.76
N THR A 45 -7.24 0.93 -2.74
CA THR A 45 -7.80 -0.41 -2.97
C THR A 45 -7.07 -1.03 -4.13
N TYR A 46 -6.54 -2.25 -3.97
CA TYR A 46 -5.78 -2.90 -5.02
C TYR A 46 -6.11 -4.39 -5.13
N GLN A 47 -5.86 -4.96 -6.30
CA GLN A 47 -6.02 -6.35 -6.64
C GLN A 47 -4.71 -6.87 -7.18
N VAL A 48 -4.32 -8.05 -6.71
CA VAL A 48 -3.14 -8.75 -7.23
C VAL A 48 -3.59 -10.07 -7.83
N GLU A 49 -3.27 -10.24 -9.10
CA GLU A 49 -3.51 -11.44 -9.89
C GLU A 49 -2.17 -12.16 -10.08
N ASN A 50 -2.11 -13.41 -9.61
CA ASN A 50 -0.95 -14.28 -9.77
C ASN A 50 -1.13 -15.15 -11.01
N LEU A 51 -0.44 -14.83 -12.09
CA LEU A 51 -0.41 -15.61 -13.33
C LEU A 51 0.79 -16.56 -13.38
N THR A 52 1.65 -16.56 -12.36
CA THR A 52 2.83 -17.44 -12.30
C THR A 52 2.43 -18.90 -12.06
N GLY A 53 3.37 -19.82 -12.26
CA GLY A 53 3.21 -21.24 -11.91
C GLY A 53 3.41 -21.56 -10.41
N ALA A 54 3.66 -20.58 -9.56
CA ALA A 54 3.97 -20.77 -8.13
C ALA A 54 3.14 -19.82 -7.23
N PRO A 55 2.88 -20.16 -5.96
CA PRO A 55 2.23 -19.22 -5.05
C PRO A 55 3.15 -18.04 -4.75
N ILE A 56 2.56 -16.85 -4.63
CA ILE A 56 3.24 -15.60 -4.21
C ILE A 56 2.65 -15.14 -2.87
N ALA A 57 3.33 -14.24 -2.16
CA ALA A 57 2.80 -13.67 -0.93
C ALA A 57 3.02 -12.17 -0.82
N ILE A 58 2.12 -11.50 -0.10
CA ILE A 58 2.18 -10.07 0.18
C ILE A 58 2.00 -9.88 1.69
N ALA A 59 2.74 -8.95 2.30
CA ALA A 59 2.48 -8.55 3.67
C ALA A 59 1.12 -7.85 3.78
N ASP A 60 0.23 -8.38 4.61
CA ASP A 60 -1.07 -7.77 4.86
C ASP A 60 -0.90 -6.44 5.61
N LYS A 61 -1.60 -5.41 5.13
CA LYS A 61 -1.72 -4.08 5.77
C LYS A 61 -0.40 -3.37 6.11
N VAL A 62 0.69 -3.69 5.42
CA VAL A 62 1.95 -2.92 5.50
C VAL A 62 2.07 -2.00 4.30
N ALA A 63 2.20 -0.71 4.58
CA ALA A 63 2.55 0.29 3.59
C ALA A 63 3.28 1.46 4.23
N ASP A 64 4.17 2.04 3.45
CA ASP A 64 4.86 3.29 3.74
C ASP A 64 4.64 4.29 2.60
N ALA A 65 4.81 5.59 2.90
CA ALA A 65 4.72 6.62 1.89
C ALA A 65 5.80 7.70 2.07
N THR A 66 6.54 7.95 0.99
CA THR A 66 7.61 8.96 0.93
C THR A 66 7.27 10.03 -0.10
N PHE A 67 7.81 11.24 0.09
CA PHE A 67 7.61 12.34 -0.84
C PHE A 67 8.95 12.84 -1.39
N ASP A 68 9.05 12.88 -2.70
CA ASP A 68 10.15 13.51 -3.43
C ASP A 68 9.70 14.88 -3.97
N ALA A 69 10.35 15.94 -3.47
CA ALA A 69 10.03 17.32 -3.83
C ALA A 69 10.48 17.71 -5.25
N ASP A 70 11.50 17.05 -5.79
CA ASP A 70 12.03 17.36 -7.12
C ASP A 70 11.09 16.85 -8.20
N SER A 71 10.63 15.60 -8.07
CA SER A 71 9.62 15.02 -8.97
C SER A 71 8.17 15.38 -8.60
N GLN A 72 7.95 15.99 -7.42
CA GLN A 72 6.62 16.27 -6.87
C GLN A 72 5.75 15.01 -6.73
N THR A 73 6.38 13.86 -6.45
CA THR A 73 5.74 12.55 -6.42
C THR A 73 5.73 11.99 -5.01
N ILE A 74 4.57 11.50 -4.58
CA ILE A 74 4.46 10.63 -3.41
C ILE A 74 4.55 9.19 -3.88
N THR A 75 5.48 8.41 -3.34
CA THR A 75 5.59 6.97 -3.58
C THR A 75 4.95 6.24 -2.42
N VAL A 76 3.93 5.43 -2.71
CA VAL A 76 3.27 4.53 -1.76
C VAL A 76 3.79 3.12 -1.99
N SER A 77 4.61 2.62 -1.07
CA SER A 77 5.14 1.26 -1.09
C SER A 77 4.24 0.35 -0.25
N ILE A 78 3.85 -0.79 -0.80
CA ILE A 78 2.88 -1.72 -0.18
C ILE A 78 3.46 -3.13 -0.23
N GLY A 79 3.29 -3.92 0.83
CA GLY A 79 3.48 -5.37 0.75
C GLY A 79 4.78 -5.86 1.36
N ALA A 80 5.41 -6.87 0.73
CA ALA A 80 6.44 -7.79 1.26
C ALA A 80 7.73 -7.14 1.80
N GLU A 81 7.58 -6.23 2.75
CA GLU A 81 8.62 -5.51 3.45
C GLU A 81 8.89 -6.21 4.79
N ILE A 82 10.14 -6.12 5.22
CA ILE A 82 10.53 -6.56 6.55
C ILE A 82 10.22 -5.40 7.49
N PRO A 83 9.29 -5.55 8.46
CA PRO A 83 8.95 -4.46 9.36
C PRO A 83 10.14 -4.07 10.23
N GLU A 84 10.15 -2.82 10.65
CA GLU A 84 11.06 -2.35 11.68
C GLU A 84 10.69 -3.01 13.02
N GLY A 85 11.55 -3.86 13.56
CA GLY A 85 11.41 -4.45 14.89
C GLY A 85 11.39 -5.99 14.93
N THR A 86 10.69 -6.55 15.92
CA THR A 86 10.74 -7.99 16.26
C THR A 86 9.56 -8.81 15.76
N ALA A 87 8.60 -8.20 15.07
CA ALA A 87 7.40 -8.87 14.58
C ALA A 87 7.26 -8.71 13.06
N MET A 88 6.97 -9.81 12.37
CA MET A 88 6.65 -9.80 10.95
C MET A 88 5.19 -9.43 10.71
N PRO A 89 4.83 -8.94 9.52
CA PRO A 89 3.45 -8.85 9.12
C PRO A 89 2.96 -10.24 8.70
N HIS A 90 1.65 -10.45 8.77
CA HIS A 90 1.06 -11.67 8.24
C HIS A 90 1.16 -11.68 6.72
N LEU A 91 1.62 -12.79 6.17
CA LEU A 91 1.68 -12.99 4.73
C LEU A 91 0.34 -13.52 4.21
N THR A 92 -0.25 -12.79 3.27
CA THR A 92 -1.37 -13.29 2.47
C THR A 92 -0.82 -14.02 1.25
N VAL A 93 -1.05 -15.33 1.20
CA VAL A 93 -0.63 -16.18 0.07
C VAL A 93 -1.67 -16.12 -1.04
N ILE A 94 -1.21 -15.90 -2.26
CA ILE A 94 -2.01 -15.88 -3.49
C ILE A 94 -1.56 -17.04 -4.37
N SER A 95 -2.43 -18.05 -4.54
CA SER A 95 -2.10 -19.24 -5.32
C SER A 95 -2.04 -18.94 -6.83
N PRO A 96 -1.40 -19.80 -7.65
CA PRO A 96 -1.43 -19.69 -9.11
C PRO A 96 -2.86 -19.54 -9.65
N GLY A 97 -3.05 -18.59 -10.56
CA GLY A 97 -4.35 -18.28 -11.18
C GLY A 97 -5.35 -17.57 -10.27
N GLN A 98 -4.98 -17.21 -9.03
CA GLN A 98 -5.87 -16.48 -8.12
C GLN A 98 -5.69 -14.98 -8.21
N THR A 99 -6.80 -14.26 -7.97
CA THR A 99 -6.82 -12.82 -7.73
C THR A 99 -7.32 -12.56 -6.31
N HIS A 100 -6.61 -11.71 -5.57
CA HIS A 100 -7.02 -11.23 -4.25
C HIS A 100 -7.14 -9.72 -4.22
N ALA A 101 -8.12 -9.21 -3.48
CA ALA A 101 -8.38 -7.79 -3.32
C ALA A 101 -8.04 -7.33 -1.90
N PHE A 102 -7.38 -6.18 -1.81
CA PHE A 102 -6.85 -5.60 -0.60
C PHE A 102 -7.26 -4.13 -0.48
N ARG A 103 -7.20 -3.62 0.74
CA ARG A 103 -7.36 -2.20 1.03
C ARG A 103 -6.35 -1.78 2.07
N ILE A 104 -5.69 -0.66 1.82
CA ILE A 104 -4.64 -0.14 2.69
C ILE A 104 -4.65 1.39 2.68
N GLY A 105 -4.06 1.99 3.71
CA GLY A 105 -3.80 3.42 3.78
C GLY A 105 -2.36 3.68 4.20
N ALA A 106 -1.72 4.66 3.57
CA ALA A 106 -0.38 5.12 3.94
C ALA A 106 -0.38 6.65 4.06
N SER A 107 0.39 7.21 5.00
CA SER A 107 0.44 8.66 5.23
C SER A 107 1.83 9.19 4.96
N ALA A 108 1.99 10.00 3.91
CA ALA A 108 3.25 10.68 3.64
C ALA A 108 3.38 11.93 4.53
N GLN A 109 4.53 12.08 5.18
CA GLN A 109 4.88 13.33 5.87
C GLN A 109 5.40 14.34 4.84
N VAL A 110 4.49 15.16 4.30
CA VAL A 110 4.83 16.20 3.33
C VAL A 110 5.00 17.53 4.05
N THR A 111 6.24 18.02 4.13
CA THR A 111 6.54 19.37 4.62
C THR A 111 6.77 20.30 3.43
N VAL A 112 5.79 21.16 3.14
CA VAL A 112 5.91 22.16 2.08
C VAL A 112 6.34 23.49 2.69
N ALA A 113 7.58 23.91 2.44
CA ALA A 113 8.03 25.25 2.80
C ALA A 113 7.25 26.28 1.98
N ASN A 114 6.61 27.25 2.65
CA ASN A 114 5.83 28.33 2.02
C ASN A 114 4.75 27.85 1.04
N ALA A 115 3.82 27.01 1.52
CA ALA A 115 2.76 26.41 0.69
C ALA A 115 1.79 27.38 -0.02
N LYS A 116 1.88 28.70 0.26
CA LYS A 116 1.17 29.77 -0.44
C LYS A 116 1.95 30.35 -1.64
N SER A 117 3.22 29.98 -1.81
CA SER A 117 4.03 30.38 -2.95
C SER A 117 3.57 29.61 -4.19
N PRO A 118 3.41 30.26 -5.37
CA PRO A 118 3.15 29.56 -6.63
C PRO A 118 4.31 28.64 -7.05
N TRP A 119 5.48 28.78 -6.42
CA TRP A 119 6.67 27.96 -6.62
C TRP A 119 6.83 26.85 -5.57
N ALA A 120 5.81 26.63 -4.73
CA ALA A 120 5.87 25.58 -3.74
C ALA A 120 5.89 24.20 -4.40
N HIS A 121 6.88 23.38 -4.03
CA HIS A 121 6.97 21.98 -4.45
C HIS A 121 5.94 21.15 -3.68
N VAL A 122 4.68 21.25 -4.11
CA VAL A 122 3.58 20.44 -3.59
C VAL A 122 3.48 19.13 -4.34
N PRO A 123 2.94 18.06 -3.73
CA PRO A 123 2.62 16.83 -4.43
C PRO A 123 1.69 17.06 -5.63
N ARG A 124 2.04 16.47 -6.77
CA ARG A 124 1.23 16.47 -8.00
C ARG A 124 0.94 15.09 -8.51
N PHE A 125 1.70 14.11 -8.04
CA PHE A 125 1.68 12.75 -8.52
C PHE A 125 1.71 11.77 -7.36
N VAL A 126 1.09 10.61 -7.57
CA VAL A 126 1.23 9.44 -6.71
C VAL A 126 1.69 8.26 -7.56
N GLN A 127 2.77 7.62 -7.14
CA GLN A 127 3.21 6.34 -7.65
C GLN A 127 2.91 5.27 -6.62
N ILE A 128 2.34 4.15 -7.05
CA ILE A 128 2.07 3.01 -6.19
C ILE A 128 3.04 1.89 -6.59
N THR A 129 3.69 1.31 -5.59
CA THR A 129 4.59 0.16 -5.75
C THR A 129 4.10 -0.96 -4.86
N VAL A 130 3.86 -2.14 -5.43
CA VAL A 130 3.46 -3.34 -4.68
C VAL A 130 4.60 -4.34 -4.65
N ASN A 131 5.14 -4.56 -3.46
CA ASN A 131 6.18 -5.51 -3.14
C ASN A 131 5.58 -6.89 -2.87
N VAL A 132 6.11 -7.90 -3.55
CA VAL A 132 5.60 -9.27 -3.53
C VAL A 132 6.75 -10.24 -3.29
N LEU A 133 6.54 -11.22 -2.41
CA LEU A 133 7.45 -12.33 -2.18
C LEU A 133 7.14 -13.46 -3.18
N ARG A 134 8.07 -13.77 -4.08
CA ARG A 134 7.85 -14.72 -5.19
C ARG A 134 8.13 -16.18 -4.84
N ASP A 135 9.27 -16.48 -4.23
CA ASP A 135 9.61 -17.84 -3.82
C ASP A 135 9.22 -18.06 -2.35
N LEU A 136 8.14 -18.80 -2.12
CA LEU A 136 7.66 -19.10 -0.78
C LEU A 136 8.31 -20.36 -0.18
N LYS A 137 9.06 -21.16 -0.95
CA LYS A 137 9.64 -22.41 -0.46
C LYS A 137 10.57 -22.21 0.75
N PRO A 138 11.48 -21.22 0.77
CA PRO A 138 12.35 -20.98 1.92
C PRO A 138 11.57 -20.56 3.18
N PHE A 139 10.37 -20.01 2.99
CA PHE A 139 9.54 -19.43 4.05
C PHE A 139 8.36 -20.31 4.46
N ALA A 140 8.25 -21.54 3.93
CA ALA A 140 7.10 -22.41 4.16
C ALA A 140 6.81 -22.64 5.65
N ASN A 141 7.86 -22.84 6.46
CA ASN A 141 7.73 -22.99 7.91
C ASN A 141 7.24 -21.71 8.60
N LEU A 142 7.75 -20.54 8.18
CA LEU A 142 7.33 -19.25 8.69
C LEU A 142 5.83 -19.02 8.40
N ILE A 143 5.42 -19.22 7.15
CA ILE A 143 4.02 -19.08 6.71
C ILE A 143 3.12 -20.05 7.48
N ALA A 144 3.53 -21.31 7.64
CA ALA A 144 2.76 -22.30 8.38
C ALA A 144 2.62 -21.95 9.87
N GLN A 145 3.62 -21.28 10.47
CA GLN A 145 3.54 -20.78 11.85
C GLN A 145 2.60 -19.58 11.95
N GLN A 146 2.66 -18.64 11.00
CA GLN A 146 1.75 -17.49 10.94
C GLN A 146 0.28 -17.93 10.86
N MET A 147 -0.03 -18.97 10.10
CA MET A 147 -1.40 -19.52 10.00
C MET A 147 -1.93 -20.10 11.32
N LYS A 148 -1.06 -20.43 12.27
CA LYS A 148 -1.42 -21.07 13.55
C LYS A 148 -1.41 -20.10 14.73
N SER A 149 -0.94 -18.87 14.53
CA SER A 149 -0.70 -17.90 15.60
C SER A 149 -1.33 -16.56 15.26
N ALA A 150 -1.88 -15.88 16.26
CA ALA A 150 -2.35 -14.50 16.09
C ALA A 150 -1.19 -13.53 15.82
N SER A 151 -0.01 -13.81 16.37
CA SER A 151 1.21 -13.02 16.16
C SER A 151 2.14 -13.76 15.21
N ALA A 152 2.60 -13.08 14.15
CA ALA A 152 3.53 -13.65 13.21
C ALA A 152 4.95 -13.75 13.82
N PRO A 153 5.65 -14.89 13.67
CA PRO A 153 7.01 -15.03 14.17
C PRO A 153 7.95 -14.04 13.46
N PRO A 154 9.04 -13.58 14.11
CA PRO A 154 10.08 -12.82 13.42
C PRO A 154 10.67 -13.61 12.26
N LEU A 155 11.12 -12.89 11.23
CA LEU A 155 11.94 -13.49 10.17
C LEU A 155 13.26 -13.97 10.79
N PRO A 156 13.63 -15.26 10.67
CA PRO A 156 14.93 -15.73 11.09
C PRO A 156 16.05 -15.00 10.34
N ASN A 157 17.10 -14.54 11.04
CA ASN A 157 18.22 -13.83 10.40
C ASN A 157 18.84 -14.61 9.24
N SER A 158 18.88 -15.94 9.32
CA SER A 158 19.39 -16.80 8.25
C SER A 158 18.56 -16.75 6.96
N LEU A 159 17.33 -16.26 7.00
CA LEU A 159 16.44 -16.11 5.86
C LEU A 159 16.36 -14.67 5.34
N PHE A 160 17.05 -13.71 5.96
CA PHE A 160 16.99 -12.30 5.59
C PHE A 160 17.46 -12.06 4.14
N ASP A 161 18.65 -12.53 3.79
CA ASP A 161 19.19 -12.34 2.44
C ASP A 161 18.32 -13.03 1.38
N THR A 162 17.77 -14.20 1.73
CA THR A 162 16.83 -14.91 0.85
C THR A 162 15.52 -14.15 0.69
N TRP A 163 15.03 -13.49 1.75
CA TRP A 163 13.84 -12.64 1.67
C TRP A 163 14.09 -11.50 0.71
N VAL A 164 15.16 -10.73 0.93
CA VAL A 164 15.51 -9.58 0.09
C VAL A 164 15.63 -10.00 -1.38
N ALA A 165 16.29 -11.13 -1.65
CA ALA A 165 16.43 -11.66 -3.01
C ALA A 165 15.11 -12.18 -3.63
N SER A 166 14.11 -12.51 -2.81
CA SER A 166 12.83 -13.07 -3.25
C SER A 166 11.71 -12.02 -3.39
N VAL A 167 11.96 -10.79 -2.92
CA VAL A 167 11.03 -9.67 -3.08
C VAL A 167 11.18 -9.08 -4.47
N SER A 168 10.05 -8.92 -5.16
CA SER A 168 9.94 -8.18 -6.41
C SER A 168 8.96 -7.03 -6.25
N SER A 169 9.20 -5.93 -6.93
CA SER A 169 8.32 -4.78 -6.94
C SER A 169 7.53 -4.71 -8.24
N VAL A 170 6.23 -4.47 -8.14
CA VAL A 170 5.38 -4.10 -9.27
C VAL A 170 5.11 -2.61 -9.17
N GLU A 171 5.71 -1.84 -10.07
CA GLU A 171 5.43 -0.41 -10.18
C GLU A 171 4.20 -0.19 -11.05
N LEU A 172 3.29 0.65 -10.58
CA LEU A 172 2.08 1.00 -11.30
C LEU A 172 2.27 2.36 -11.99
N ASN A 173 1.44 2.65 -13.00
CA ASN A 173 1.45 3.98 -13.60
C ASN A 173 1.15 5.08 -12.56
N VAL A 174 1.80 6.22 -12.76
CA VAL A 174 1.64 7.40 -11.92
C VAL A 174 0.25 8.00 -12.09
N LEU A 175 -0.36 8.42 -10.97
CA LEU A 175 -1.67 9.07 -10.91
C LEU A 175 -1.52 10.56 -10.61
N PRO A 176 -2.18 11.46 -11.37
CA PRO A 176 -2.21 12.88 -11.02
C PRO A 176 -3.13 13.10 -9.81
N VAL A 177 -2.71 14.00 -8.91
CA VAL A 177 -3.47 14.38 -7.72
C VAL A 177 -3.49 15.90 -7.53
N ARG A 178 -4.47 16.37 -6.76
CA ARG A 178 -4.53 17.76 -6.28
C ARG A 178 -3.99 17.83 -4.86
N TRP A 179 -3.36 18.95 -4.52
CA TRP A 179 -2.90 19.21 -3.16
C TRP A 179 -3.74 20.32 -2.53
N SER A 180 -4.21 20.08 -1.30
CA SER A 180 -4.86 21.07 -0.45
C SER A 180 -4.05 21.28 0.82
N ASN A 181 -3.80 22.54 1.15
CA ASN A 181 -3.11 22.92 2.40
C ASN A 181 -4.05 22.93 3.61
N GLU A 182 -5.35 22.72 3.40
CA GLU A 182 -6.30 22.57 4.49
C GLU A 182 -6.06 21.21 5.15
N ARG A 183 -5.49 21.23 6.37
CA ARG A 183 -5.62 20.08 7.26
C ARG A 183 -7.12 19.88 7.43
N GLN A 184 -7.64 18.68 7.16
CA GLN A 184 -9.01 18.33 7.53
C GLN A 184 -9.08 18.30 9.07
N GLY A 185 -9.18 19.48 9.68
CA GLY A 185 -9.54 19.64 11.06
C GLY A 185 -11.03 19.37 11.18
N VAL A 186 -11.39 18.40 12.01
CA VAL A 186 -12.75 18.23 12.50
C VAL A 186 -13.17 19.56 13.11
N THR A 187 -13.95 20.34 12.38
CA THR A 187 -14.66 21.49 12.94
C THR A 187 -15.81 20.88 13.74
N ALA A 188 -15.54 20.57 15.00
CA ALA A 188 -16.62 20.45 15.97
C ALA A 188 -17.26 21.84 16.04
N GLU A 189 -18.43 22.00 15.44
CA GLU A 189 -19.33 23.12 15.67
C GLU A 189 -19.55 23.23 17.19
N MET A 190 -18.82 24.13 17.84
CA MET A 190 -19.25 24.67 19.12
C MET A 190 -20.42 25.60 18.82
N SER A 191 -21.62 25.04 18.86
CA SER A 191 -22.87 25.80 18.92
C SER A 191 -22.86 26.65 20.18
N HIS A 192 -22.45 27.91 20.05
CA HIS A 192 -22.64 28.94 21.06
C HIS A 192 -24.05 29.48 20.91
N SER A 193 -25.03 28.81 21.54
CA SER A 193 -26.36 29.40 21.75
C SER A 193 -26.41 29.94 23.17
N GLY A 194 -26.07 31.22 23.31
CA GLY A 194 -26.50 32.02 24.44
C GLY A 194 -27.91 32.53 24.19
N PHE A 195 -28.78 32.36 25.18
CA PHE A 195 -29.73 33.35 25.69
C PHE A 195 -30.02 33.01 27.15
#